data_AF-A0A836VJC6-F1
#
_entry.id   AF-A0A836VJC6-F1
#
_cell.length_a   1.000
_cell.length_b   1.000
_cell.length_c   1.000
_cell.angle_alpha   90.00
_cell.angle_beta   90.00
_cell.angle_gamma   90.00
#
_symmetry.space_group_name_H-M   'P 1'
#
loop_
_entity.id
_entity.type
_entity.pdbx_description
1 polymer ?
#
loop_
_entity_poly.entity_id
_entity_poly.type
_entity_poly.pdbx_seq_one_letter_code
_entity_poly.pdbx_strand_id
1 'polypeptide(L)'
;MWDLFDAGTEVEAASEFDRYIPLLKQLGQGLGIANHLTKEVLHLRGVFKSARVRHPAVAPDDIAYREIREAVESLELGSVGTA
;
A
#
# COMPACT_ATOMS: atom_id res chain seq x y z
N MET A 1 -5.30 4.22 13.57
CA MET A 1 -4.13 5.07 13.88
C MET A 1 -4.55 6.49 14.25
N TRP A 2 -5.16 7.27 13.35
CA TRP A 2 -5.59 8.64 13.68
C TRP A 2 -6.57 8.71 14.85
N ASP A 3 -7.55 7.79 14.91
CA ASP A 3 -8.46 7.71 16.06
C ASP A 3 -7.74 7.43 17.39
N LEU A 4 -6.66 6.65 17.38
CA LEU A 4 -5.84 6.38 18.57
C LEU A 4 -5.03 7.61 18.98
N PHE A 5 -4.52 8.33 17.99
CA PHE A 5 -3.78 9.57 18.22
C PHE A 5 -4.69 10.64 18.83
N ASP A 6 -5.88 10.84 18.25
CA ASP A 6 -6.88 11.81 18.75
C ASP A 6 -7.42 11.43 20.14
N ALA A 7 -7.42 10.14 20.49
CA ALA A 7 -7.74 9.65 21.83
C ALA A 7 -6.60 9.82 22.86
N GLY A 8 -5.44 10.34 22.46
CA GLY A 8 -4.25 10.51 23.33
C GLY A 8 -3.46 9.22 23.58
N THR A 9 -3.76 8.14 22.85
CA THR A 9 -3.06 6.85 22.93
C THR A 9 -1.93 6.77 21.91
N GLU A 10 -0.92 7.63 22.09
CA GLU A 10 0.15 7.81 21.11
C GLU A 10 1.03 6.56 20.90
N VAL A 11 1.25 5.76 21.95
CA VAL A 11 2.06 4.53 21.86
C VAL A 11 1.36 3.48 20.98
N GLU A 12 0.07 3.31 21.16
CA GLU A 12 -0.77 2.43 20.36
C GLU A 12 -0.90 2.95 18.93
N ALA A 13 -1.03 4.27 18.74
CA ALA A 13 -1.03 4.89 17.43
C ALA A 13 0.28 4.65 16.67
N ALA A 14 1.42 4.78 17.35
CA ALA A 14 2.75 4.51 16.79
C ALA A 14 2.90 3.02 16.44
N SER A 15 2.51 2.12 17.35
CA SER A 15 2.55 0.67 17.08
C SER A 15 1.68 0.29 15.88
N GLU A 16 0.51 0.91 15.73
CA GLU A 16 -0.34 0.70 14.56
C GLU A 16 0.32 1.26 13.29
N PHE A 17 0.92 2.45 13.35
CA PHE A 17 1.63 3.04 12.22
C PHE A 17 2.82 2.19 11.74
N ASP A 18 3.59 1.62 12.68
CA ASP A 18 4.76 0.80 12.38
C ASP A 18 4.44 -0.39 11.48
N ARG A 19 3.24 -0.95 11.61
CA ARG A 19 2.75 -2.03 10.73
C ARG A 19 2.68 -1.58 9.28
N TYR A 20 2.34 -0.33 9.01
CA TYR A 20 2.20 0.22 7.65
C TYR A 20 3.51 0.71 7.05
N ILE A 21 4.58 0.89 7.84
CA ILE A 21 5.86 1.42 7.34
C ILE A 21 6.40 0.67 6.12
N PRO A 22 6.42 -0.68 6.06
CA PRO A 22 6.90 -1.40 4.88
C PRO A 22 6.12 -1.04 3.61
N LEU A 23 4.79 -0.98 3.72
CA LEU A 23 3.91 -0.58 2.62
C LEU A 23 4.18 0.88 2.21
N LEU A 24 4.20 1.80 3.17
CA LEU A 24 4.36 3.24 2.92
C LEU A 24 5.71 3.58 2.28
N LYS A 25 6.78 2.87 2.64
CA LYS A 25 8.10 3.05 2.01
C LYS A 25 8.06 2.72 0.51
N GLN A 26 7.38 1.66 0.12
CA GLN A 26 7.21 1.29 -1.29
C GLN A 26 6.33 2.31 -2.02
N LEU A 27 5.24 2.75 -1.38
CA LEU A 27 4.33 3.76 -1.95
C LEU A 27 4.93 5.19 -1.98
N GLY A 28 6.05 5.42 -1.31
CA GLY A 28 6.80 6.68 -1.34
C GLY A 28 7.89 6.75 -2.43
N GLN A 29 8.06 5.71 -3.26
CA GLN A 29 9.12 5.69 -4.27
C GLN A 29 8.88 6.69 -5.43
N GLY A 30 9.95 7.36 -5.85
CA GLY A 30 9.94 8.37 -6.91
C GLY A 30 9.83 7.81 -8.33
N LEU A 31 10.11 8.67 -9.33
CA LEU A 31 10.18 8.33 -10.77
C LEU A 31 8.93 7.64 -11.35
N GLY A 32 7.78 7.84 -10.70
CA GLY A 32 6.52 7.21 -11.08
C GLY A 32 6.34 5.76 -10.63
N ILE A 33 7.31 5.18 -9.90
CA ILE A 33 7.24 3.81 -9.37
C ILE A 33 6.05 3.68 -8.41
N ALA A 34 5.84 4.66 -7.53
CA ALA A 34 4.67 4.71 -6.65
C ALA A 34 3.32 4.64 -7.41
N ASN A 35 3.24 5.12 -8.65
CA ASN A 35 2.01 5.01 -9.43
C ASN A 35 1.70 3.55 -9.80
N HIS A 36 2.73 2.74 -10.05
CA HIS A 36 2.58 1.31 -10.33
C HIS A 36 2.18 0.56 -9.07
N LEU A 37 2.91 0.77 -7.98
CA LEU A 37 2.68 0.04 -6.73
C LEU A 37 1.34 0.43 -6.07
N THR A 38 0.97 1.72 -6.09
CA THR A 38 -0.35 2.16 -5.61
C THR A 38 -1.47 1.51 -6.42
N LYS A 39 -1.34 1.46 -7.75
CA LYS A 39 -2.33 0.81 -8.61
C LYS A 39 -2.41 -0.69 -8.41
N GLU A 40 -1.28 -1.34 -8.13
CA GLU A 40 -1.24 -2.75 -7.77
C GLU A 40 -1.99 -3.01 -6.47
N VAL A 41 -1.75 -2.21 -5.41
CA VAL A 41 -2.51 -2.31 -4.15
C VAL A 41 -4.01 -2.17 -4.40
N LEU A 42 -4.43 -1.17 -5.18
CA LEU A 42 -5.85 -0.97 -5.49
C LEU A 42 -6.44 -2.12 -6.33
N HIS A 43 -5.63 -2.74 -7.20
CA HIS A 43 -6.05 -3.89 -7.97
C HIS A 43 -6.18 -5.16 -7.11
N LEU A 44 -5.19 -5.45 -6.26
CA LEU A 44 -5.21 -6.56 -5.30
C LEU A 44 -6.41 -6.47 -4.36
N ARG A 45 -6.77 -5.24 -3.97
CA ARG A 45 -7.95 -4.97 -3.14
C ARG A 45 -9.27 -4.98 -3.92
N GLY A 46 -9.28 -5.30 -5.21
CA GLY A 46 -10.49 -5.36 -6.03
C GLY A 46 -11.11 -4.01 -6.39
N VAL A 47 -10.46 -2.89 -6.03
CA VAL A 47 -10.95 -1.53 -6.36
C VAL A 47 -10.77 -1.23 -7.84
N PHE A 48 -9.61 -1.61 -8.40
CA PHE A 48 -9.31 -1.41 -9.81
C PHE A 48 -9.36 -2.72 -10.59
N LYS A 49 -9.85 -2.64 -11.84
CA LYS A 49 -9.81 -3.77 -12.80
C LYS A 49 -8.42 -4.03 -13.38
N SER A 50 -7.51 -3.04 -13.29
CA SER A 50 -6.17 -3.14 -13.85
C SER A 50 -5.20 -2.20 -13.12
N ALA A 51 -3.97 -2.67 -12.92
CA ALA A 51 -2.88 -1.87 -12.37
C ALA A 51 -2.03 -1.15 -13.44
N ARG A 52 -2.46 -1.10 -14.71
CA ARG A 52 -1.66 -0.53 -15.81
C ARG A 52 -1.36 0.96 -15.59
N VAL A 53 -0.08 1.32 -15.70
CA VAL A 53 0.42 2.70 -15.70
C VAL A 53 0.93 3.04 -17.11
N ARG A 54 0.79 4.32 -17.50
CA ARG A 54 1.26 4.82 -18.81
C ARG A 54 2.67 5.40 -18.67
N HIS A 55 3.46 5.32 -19.75
CA HIS A 55 4.76 5.99 -19.88
C HIS A 55 4.64 7.51 -19.57
N PRO A 56 5.64 8.18 -18.97
CA PRO A 56 7.04 7.76 -18.74
C PRO A 56 7.37 7.18 -17.37
N ALA A 57 6.36 6.72 -16.60
CA ALA A 57 6.62 6.12 -15.31
C ALA A 57 7.55 4.89 -15.44
N VAL A 58 8.55 4.82 -14.56
CA VAL A 58 9.45 3.66 -14.48
C VAL A 58 8.69 2.49 -13.86
N ALA A 59 8.69 1.35 -14.55
CA ALA A 59 8.10 0.13 -14.03
C ALA A 59 8.97 -0.42 -12.88
N PRO A 60 8.36 -0.80 -11.74
CA PRO A 60 9.04 -1.56 -10.70
C PRO A 60 9.53 -2.92 -11.24
N ASP A 61 10.52 -3.50 -10.56
CA ASP A 61 10.93 -4.88 -10.80
C ASP A 61 9.98 -5.89 -10.12
N ASP A 62 10.15 -7.17 -10.43
CA ASP A 62 9.33 -8.24 -9.86
C ASP A 62 9.48 -8.38 -8.34
N ILE A 63 10.60 -7.91 -7.77
CA ILE A 63 10.84 -7.94 -6.32
C ILE A 63 9.93 -6.92 -5.64
N ALA A 64 9.87 -5.68 -6.13
CA ALA A 64 8.97 -4.66 -5.60
C ALA A 64 7.49 -5.09 -5.69
N TYR A 65 7.10 -5.76 -6.78
CA TYR A 65 5.75 -6.33 -6.92
C TYR A 65 5.46 -7.49 -5.96
N ARG A 66 6.46 -8.28 -5.59
CA ARG A 66 6.30 -9.31 -4.56
C ARG A 66 6.17 -8.69 -3.17
N GLU A 67 7.06 -7.76 -2.83
CA GLU A 67 7.08 -7.08 -1.53
C GLU A 67 5.77 -6.32 -1.26
N ILE A 68 5.20 -5.64 -2.28
CA ILE A 68 3.93 -4.93 -2.10
C ILE A 68 2.77 -5.90 -1.84
N ARG A 69 2.78 -7.09 -2.46
CA ARG A 69 1.75 -8.11 -2.24
C ARG A 69 1.83 -8.68 -0.82
N GLU A 70 3.04 -9.04 -0.38
CA GLU A 70 3.28 -9.51 0.99
C GLU A 70 2.88 -8.44 2.03
N ALA A 71 3.15 -7.16 1.76
CA ALA A 71 2.73 -6.06 2.64
C ALA A 71 1.20 -5.92 2.70
N VAL A 72 0.49 -6.05 1.57
CA VAL A 72 -0.98 -6.02 1.53
C VAL A 72 -1.59 -7.21 2.28
N GLU A 73 -1.04 -8.41 2.10
CA GLU A 73 -1.49 -9.62 2.79
C GLU A 73 -1.26 -9.55 4.30
N SER A 74 -0.06 -9.12 4.73
CA SER A 74 0.28 -9.01 6.17
C SER A 74 -0.50 -7.93 6.92
N LEU A 75 -0.95 -6.89 6.22
CA LEU A 75 -1.83 -5.86 6.77
C LEU A 75 -3.31 -6.23 6.72
N GLU A 76 -3.65 -7.43 6.22
CA GLU A 76 -5.02 -7.91 6.06
C GLU A 76 -5.89 -6.90 5.28
N LEU A 77 -5.29 -6.18 4.35
CA LEU A 77 -5.98 -5.24 3.47
C LEU A 77 -6.75 -6.05 2.42
N GLY A 78 -7.84 -6.68 2.86
CA GLY A 78 -8.63 -7.61 2.06
C GLY A 78 -9.21 -6.99 0.78
N SER A 79 -9.75 -7.85 -0.08
CA SER A 79 -10.57 -7.41 -1.21
C SER A 79 -11.77 -6.62 -0.69
N VAL A 80 -12.04 -5.45 -1.25
CA VAL A 80 -13.31 -4.76 -1.04
C VAL A 80 -14.39 -5.70 -1.53
N GLY A 81 -15.13 -6.30 -0.60
CA GLY A 81 -16.26 -7.15 -0.92
C GLY A 81 -17.19 -6.40 -1.85
N THR A 82 -17.60 -7.05 -2.93
CA THR A 82 -18.69 -6.53 -3.75
C THR A 82 -19.93 -6.51 -2.88
N ALA A 83 -20.34 -5.29 -2.48
CA ALA A 83 -21.67 -5.06 -1.96
C ALA A 83 -22.72 -5.34 -3.05
#